data_AF-A0A285H304-F1
#
_entry.id   AF-A0A285H304-F1
#
_cell.length_a   1.000
_cell.length_b   1.000
_cell.length_c   1.000
_cell.angle_alpha   90.00
_cell.angle_beta   90.00
_cell.angle_gamma   90.00
#
_symmetry.space_group_name_H-M   'P 1'
#
loop_
_entity.id
_entity.type
_entity.pdbx_description
1 polymer ?
#
loop_
_entity_poly.entity_id
_entity_poly.type
_entity_poly.pdbx_seq_one_letter_code
_entity_poly.pdbx_strand_id
1 'polypeptide(L)'
;MRPEEIRWTMLLMAERVMFVQLKTGHDTDKGPAWISRVRFNRSWKTAYWHGKTLRRWPGMFDANFYDVETDEEYWLSGPHRDRADTRYSTIRPEIDDDAREAYAAFLHGAPLPGRERG
;
A
#
# COMPACT_ATOMS: atom_id res chain seq x y z
N MET A 1 -11.87 9.21 23.97
CA MET A 1 -10.48 9.59 23.62
C MET A 1 -10.50 11.07 23.28
N ARG A 2 -9.50 11.86 23.70
CA ARG A 2 -9.54 13.32 23.52
C ARG A 2 -8.99 13.72 22.12
N PRO A 3 -9.44 14.82 21.50
CA PRO A 3 -9.06 15.22 20.14
C PRO A 3 -7.55 15.37 19.90
N GLU A 4 -6.81 15.83 20.92
CA GLU A 4 -5.35 15.95 20.88
C GLU A 4 -4.65 14.59 20.81
N GLU A 5 -5.23 13.56 21.42
CA GLU A 5 -4.72 12.18 21.43
C GLU A 5 -4.91 11.52 20.06
N ILE A 6 -6.00 11.85 19.37
CA ILE A 6 -6.27 11.45 17.98
C ILE A 6 -5.25 12.09 17.04
N ARG A 7 -4.99 13.39 17.21
CA ARG A 7 -4.00 14.12 16.41
C ARG A 7 -2.59 13.54 16.59
N TRP A 8 -2.17 13.23 17.81
CA TRP A 8 -0.89 12.55 18.08
C TRP A 8 -0.83 11.13 17.52
N THR A 9 -1.94 10.39 17.57
CA THR A 9 -2.02 9.03 17.02
C THR A 9 -1.93 9.05 15.50
N MET A 10 -2.57 10.02 14.85
CA MET A 10 -2.47 10.27 13.40
C MET A 10 -1.07 10.72 12.97
N LEU A 11 -0.39 11.54 13.77
CA LEU A 11 0.99 12.01 13.53
C LEU A 11 2.06 10.91 13.70
N LEU A 12 1.76 9.83 14.43
CA LEU A 12 2.68 8.70 14.67
C LEU A 12 2.44 7.52 13.71
N MET A 13 1.59 7.68 12.70
CA MET A 13 1.32 6.66 11.70
C MET A 13 2.38 6.71 10.61
N ALA A 14 2.99 5.57 10.32
CA ALA A 14 4.01 5.52 9.30
C ALA A 14 3.36 5.55 7.92
N GLU A 15 3.69 6.57 7.14
CA GLU A 15 3.31 6.67 5.74
C GLU A 15 4.40 6.06 4.87
N ARG A 16 4.01 5.26 3.89
CA ARG A 16 4.91 4.62 2.92
C ARG A 16 4.34 4.69 1.53
N VAL A 17 5.22 4.86 0.55
CA VAL A 17 4.88 4.61 -0.85
C VAL A 17 4.85 3.10 -1.07
N MET A 18 3.72 2.59 -1.52
CA MET A 18 3.43 1.16 -1.67
C MET A 18 2.88 0.88 -3.07
N PHE A 19 3.13 -0.32 -3.56
CA PHE A 19 2.30 -0.96 -4.57
C PHE A 19 1.05 -1.53 -3.89
N VAL A 20 -0.12 -1.24 -4.47
CA VAL A 20 -1.43 -1.72 -4.01
C VAL A 20 -2.14 -2.34 -5.22
N GLN A 21 -2.65 -3.56 -5.10
CA GLN A 21 -3.42 -4.19 -6.16
C GLN A 21 -4.72 -4.78 -5.62
N LEU A 22 -5.83 -4.54 -6.31
CA LEU A 22 -7.09 -5.23 -6.06
C LEU A 22 -7.02 -6.66 -6.60
N LYS A 23 -7.35 -7.63 -5.75
CA LYS A 23 -7.29 -9.06 -6.07
C LYS A 23 -8.68 -9.69 -6.22
N THR A 24 -9.68 -9.21 -5.48
CA THR A 24 -11.06 -9.69 -5.62
C THR A 24 -11.55 -9.55 -7.06
N GLY A 25 -12.08 -10.66 -7.61
CA GLY A 25 -12.61 -10.70 -8.96
C GLY A 25 -11.55 -10.69 -10.08
N HIS A 26 -10.26 -10.81 -9.75
CA HIS A 26 -9.17 -10.69 -10.71
C HIS A 26 -8.12 -11.79 -10.55
N ASP A 27 -8.17 -12.78 -11.44
CA ASP A 27 -7.15 -13.83 -11.51
C ASP A 27 -5.85 -13.32 -12.12
N THR A 28 -4.73 -13.98 -11.79
CA THR A 28 -3.43 -13.82 -12.47
C THR A 28 -2.89 -12.38 -12.47
N ASP A 29 -3.06 -11.66 -11.37
CA ASP A 29 -2.57 -10.28 -11.16
C ASP A 29 -3.07 -9.26 -12.21
N LYS A 30 -4.28 -9.42 -12.73
CA LYS A 30 -4.86 -8.50 -13.73
C LYS A 30 -5.76 -7.42 -13.15
N GLY A 31 -5.91 -7.37 -11.83
CA GLY A 31 -6.73 -6.36 -11.17
C GLY A 31 -6.08 -4.98 -11.22
N PRO A 32 -6.88 -3.91 -11.10
CA PRO A 32 -6.37 -2.55 -10.99
C PRO A 32 -5.30 -2.44 -9.91
N ALA A 33 -4.28 -1.62 -10.17
CA ALA A 33 -3.15 -1.46 -9.29
C ALA A 33 -2.68 0.00 -9.23
N TRP A 34 -2.02 0.35 -8.12
CA TRP A 34 -1.60 1.69 -7.81
C TRP A 34 -0.21 1.72 -7.16
N ILE A 35 0.51 2.81 -7.39
CA ILE A 35 1.59 3.29 -6.55
C ILE A 35 1.05 4.45 -5.73
N SER A 36 0.92 4.25 -4.43
CA SER A 36 0.18 5.16 -3.54
C SER A 36 0.91 5.38 -2.23
N ARG A 37 0.64 6.53 -1.59
CA ARG A 37 0.92 6.70 -0.16
C ARG A 37 -0.10 5.90 0.64
N VAL A 38 0.40 5.01 1.48
CA VAL A 38 -0.39 4.20 2.40
C VAL A 38 0.07 4.49 3.82
N ARG A 39 -0.91 4.82 4.66
CA ARG A 39 -0.67 5.07 6.08
C ARG A 39 -0.92 3.80 6.88
N PHE A 40 0.04 3.40 7.69
CA PHE A 40 -0.08 2.22 8.54
C PHE A 40 -0.20 2.59 10.01
N ASN A 41 -0.94 1.77 10.77
CA ASN A 41 -0.84 1.81 12.23
C ASN A 41 0.54 1.31 12.71
N ARG A 42 0.86 1.55 13.98
CA ARG A 42 2.18 1.21 14.57
C ARG A 42 2.56 -0.27 14.45
N SER A 43 1.56 -1.16 14.42
CA SER A 43 1.78 -2.61 14.31
C SER A 43 1.84 -3.12 12.86
N TRP A 44 1.64 -2.25 11.87
CA TRP A 44 1.58 -2.58 10.44
C TRP A 44 0.47 -3.57 10.07
N LYS A 45 -0.50 -3.77 10.96
CA LYS A 45 -1.63 -4.69 10.75
C LYS A 45 -2.85 -4.01 10.13
N THR A 46 -2.86 -2.68 10.11
CA THR A 46 -3.94 -1.88 9.50
C THR A 46 -3.33 -0.82 8.59
N ALA A 47 -3.81 -0.77 7.35
CA ALA A 47 -3.51 0.25 6.36
C ALA A 47 -4.73 1.14 6.14
N TYR A 48 -4.49 2.41 5.88
CA TYR A 48 -5.49 3.40 5.49
C TYR A 48 -5.06 3.96 4.14
N TRP A 49 -5.91 3.79 3.14
CA TRP A 49 -5.59 4.09 1.74
C TRP A 49 -6.89 4.35 0.97
N HIS A 50 -6.96 5.46 0.21
CA HIS A 50 -8.14 5.81 -0.61
C HIS A 50 -9.48 5.75 0.14
N GLY A 51 -9.49 6.23 1.39
CA GLY A 51 -10.68 6.17 2.26
C GLY A 51 -10.99 4.79 2.84
N LYS A 52 -10.31 3.73 2.39
CA LYS A 52 -10.49 2.34 2.87
C LYS A 52 -9.68 2.08 4.13
N THR A 53 -10.20 1.17 4.95
CA THR A 53 -9.47 0.60 6.09
C THR A 53 -9.15 -0.85 5.79
N LEU A 54 -7.88 -1.11 5.47
CA LEU A 54 -7.41 -2.42 5.09
C LEU A 54 -6.82 -3.15 6.30
N ARG A 55 -7.31 -4.35 6.62
CA ARG A 55 -6.78 -5.20 7.68
C ARG A 55 -5.90 -6.31 7.12
N ARG A 56 -4.71 -6.48 7.69
CA ARG A 56 -3.80 -7.56 7.33
C ARG A 56 -4.37 -8.90 7.76
N TRP A 57 -4.36 -9.88 6.88
CA TRP A 57 -4.74 -11.25 7.20
C TRP A 57 -3.68 -12.24 6.68
N PRO A 58 -2.86 -12.82 7.57
CA PRO A 58 -1.92 -13.85 7.17
C PRO A 58 -2.69 -15.14 6.83
N GLY A 59 -2.37 -15.74 5.68
CA GLY A 59 -2.98 -17.00 5.22
C GLY A 59 -3.97 -16.86 4.06
N MET A 60 -4.19 -15.64 3.55
CA MET A 60 -4.78 -15.46 2.21
C MET A 60 -3.87 -16.08 1.15
N PHE A 61 -4.47 -16.69 0.12
CA PHE A 61 -3.73 -17.40 -0.91
C PHE A 61 -3.02 -16.46 -1.90
N ASP A 62 -3.72 -15.42 -2.35
CA ASP A 62 -3.23 -14.49 -3.38
C ASP A 62 -3.42 -13.01 -2.96
N ALA A 63 -3.53 -12.75 -1.67
CA ALA A 63 -3.70 -11.42 -1.09
C ALA A 63 -3.02 -11.36 0.29
N ASN A 64 -2.93 -10.17 0.88
CA ASN A 64 -2.37 -10.01 2.23
C ASN A 64 -3.10 -9.00 3.11
N PHE A 65 -4.01 -8.22 2.53
CA PHE A 65 -4.95 -7.34 3.22
C PHE A 65 -6.35 -7.51 2.63
N TYR A 66 -7.36 -7.07 3.38
CA TYR A 66 -8.71 -6.90 2.88
C TYR A 66 -9.36 -5.65 3.44
N ASP A 67 -10.28 -5.06 2.70
CA ASP A 67 -11.11 -3.94 3.17
C ASP A 67 -12.16 -4.43 4.17
N VAL A 68 -12.20 -3.82 5.35
CA VAL A 68 -13.11 -4.24 6.43
C VAL A 68 -14.58 -3.95 6.14
N GLU A 69 -14.89 -3.12 5.15
CA GLU A 69 -16.27 -2.78 4.77
C GLU A 69 -16.81 -3.64 3.63
N THR A 70 -15.96 -4.01 2.66
CA THR A 70 -16.40 -4.70 1.43
C THR A 70 -15.91 -6.14 1.31
N ASP A 71 -15.01 -6.57 2.19
CA ASP A 71 -14.26 -7.84 2.10
C ASP A 71 -13.46 -7.98 0.78
N GLU A 72 -13.23 -6.88 0.05
CA GLU A 72 -12.34 -6.88 -1.10
C GLU A 72 -10.91 -7.14 -0.64
N GLU A 73 -10.25 -8.09 -1.30
CA GLU A 73 -8.89 -8.51 -1.02
C GLU A 73 -7.90 -7.71 -1.85
N TYR A 74 -6.79 -7.35 -1.20
CA TYR A 74 -5.73 -6.54 -1.77
C TYR A 74 -4.36 -7.16 -1.51
N TRP A 75 -3.47 -6.93 -2.47
CA TRP A 75 -2.04 -7.15 -2.30
C TRP A 75 -1.33 -5.82 -2.08
N LEU A 76 -0.65 -5.68 -0.94
CA LEU A 76 0.18 -4.54 -0.60
C LEU A 76 1.65 -4.96 -0.48
N SER A 77 2.54 -4.29 -1.19
CA SER A 77 3.99 -4.47 -1.09
C SER A 77 4.73 -3.15 -1.28
N GLY A 78 6.02 -3.10 -0.94
CA GLY A 78 6.84 -1.99 -1.43
C GLY A 78 7.00 -2.10 -2.94
N PRO A 79 7.03 -0.99 -3.70
CA PRO A 79 7.14 -1.07 -5.13
C PRO A 79 8.52 -1.55 -5.57
N HIS A 80 8.57 -2.20 -6.71
CA HIS A 80 9.79 -2.72 -7.29
C HIS A 80 10.48 -1.66 -8.16
N ARG A 81 11.81 -1.58 -8.06
CA ARG A 81 12.60 -0.58 -8.81
C ARG A 81 12.62 -0.86 -10.31
N ASP A 82 12.53 -2.14 -10.69
CA ASP A 82 12.42 -2.60 -12.08
C ASP A 82 10.99 -2.54 -12.63
N ARG A 83 10.01 -2.12 -11.80
CA ARG A 83 8.58 -2.02 -12.12
C ARG A 83 7.92 -3.38 -12.44
N ALA A 84 8.50 -4.48 -11.97
CA ALA A 84 7.95 -5.83 -12.07
C ALA A 84 7.20 -6.20 -10.78
N ASP A 85 6.20 -5.41 -10.40
CA ASP A 85 5.45 -5.57 -9.15
C ASP A 85 4.49 -6.78 -9.15
N THR A 86 4.03 -7.20 -10.33
CA THR A 86 3.12 -8.34 -10.50
C THR A 86 3.86 -9.62 -10.84
N ARG A 87 3.32 -10.77 -10.42
CA ARG A 87 3.92 -12.09 -10.62
C ARG A 87 3.51 -12.71 -11.96
N TYR A 88 2.26 -12.53 -12.37
CA TYR A 88 1.67 -13.22 -13.53
C TYR A 88 1.18 -12.28 -14.64
N SER A 89 1.36 -10.97 -14.48
CA SER A 89 0.93 -9.97 -15.46
C SER A 89 1.99 -8.89 -15.66
N THR A 90 1.70 -7.96 -16.56
CA THR A 90 2.53 -6.78 -16.86
C THR A 90 1.75 -5.48 -16.70
N ILE A 91 0.66 -5.50 -15.91
CA ILE A 91 -0.15 -4.29 -15.70
C ILE A 91 0.73 -3.14 -15.20
N ARG A 92 0.34 -1.93 -15.58
CA ARG A 92 1.02 -0.73 -15.10
C ARG A 92 0.13 -0.10 -14.04
N PRO A 93 0.63 0.04 -12.81
CA PRO A 93 -0.14 0.71 -11.78
C PRO A 93 -0.35 2.18 -12.14
N GLU A 94 -1.51 2.71 -11.78
CA GLU A 94 -1.71 4.15 -11.70
C GLU A 94 -0.80 4.73 -10.61
N ILE A 95 -0.30 5.95 -10.79
CA ILE A 95 0.59 6.58 -9.80
C ILE A 95 -0.16 7.76 -9.23
N ASP A 96 -0.46 7.69 -7.92
CA ASP A 96 -1.08 8.80 -7.21
C ASP A 96 -0.15 10.01 -7.21
N ASP A 97 -0.73 11.20 -7.36
CA ASP A 97 0.06 12.43 -7.52
C ASP A 97 0.97 12.74 -6.32
N ASP A 98 0.52 12.40 -5.11
CA ASP A 98 1.30 12.59 -3.89
C ASP A 98 2.47 11.59 -3.73
N ALA A 99 2.41 10.44 -4.41
CA ALA A 99 3.45 9.43 -4.45
C ALA A 99 4.43 9.62 -5.61
N ARG A 100 4.04 10.37 -6.66
CA ARG A 100 4.75 10.47 -7.94
C ARG A 100 6.22 10.89 -7.80
N GLU A 101 6.50 11.94 -7.04
CA GLU A 101 7.87 12.45 -6.86
C GLU A 101 8.76 11.43 -6.14
N ALA A 102 8.29 10.90 -5.01
CA ALA A 102 9.04 9.93 -4.22
C ALA A 102 9.29 8.62 -4.99
N TYR A 103 8.29 8.17 -5.76
CA TYR A 103 8.44 6.99 -6.61
C TYR A 103 9.43 7.23 -7.76
N ALA A 104 9.37 8.39 -8.43
CA ALA A 104 10.32 8.75 -9.48
C ALA A 104 11.76 8.75 -8.93
N ALA A 105 12.01 9.38 -7.78
CA ALA A 105 13.32 9.37 -7.14
C ALA A 105 13.79 7.94 -6.80
N PHE A 106 12.89 7.08 -6.32
CA PHE A 106 13.19 5.68 -6.03
C PHE A 106 13.61 4.88 -7.25
N LEU A 107 12.95 5.11 -8.40
CA LEU A 107 13.32 4.52 -9.68
C LEU A 107 14.73 4.95 -10.13
N HIS A 108 15.18 6.14 -9.71
CA HIS A 108 16.53 6.66 -9.96
C HIS A 108 17.56 6.29 -8.86
N GLY A 109 17.20 5.43 -7.90
CA GLY A 109 18.15 4.88 -6.93
C GLY A 109 17.97 5.38 -5.50
N ALA A 110 17.16 6.42 -5.27
CA ALA A 110 16.89 6.92 -3.94
C ALA A 110 16.17 5.86 -3.06
N PRO A 111 16.30 5.91 -1.73
CA PRO A 111 15.44 5.13 -0.84
C PRO A 111 14.01 5.69 -0.83
N LEU A 112 13.03 4.84 -0.54
CA LEU A 112 11.67 5.32 -0.28
C LEU A 112 11.56 5.94 1.12
N PRO A 113 10.78 7.04 1.28
CA PRO A 113 10.51 7.62 2.59
C PRO A 113 9.93 6.58 3.56
N GLY A 114 10.33 6.66 4.84
CA GLY A 114 9.83 5.73 5.87
C GLY A 114 10.40 4.31 5.82
N ARG A 115 11.41 4.08 4.96
CA ARG A 115 12.18 2.83 4.88
C ARG A 115 13.62 2.94 5.44
N GLU A 116 13.97 4.08 6.01
CA GLU A 116 15.33 4.41 6.48
C GLU A 116 15.80 3.59 7.70
N ARG A 117 14.93 2.76 8.30
CA ARG A 117 15.23 1.90 9.46
C ARG A 117 14.75 0.46 9.27
N GLY A 118 14.70 -0.01 8.02
CA GLY A 118 14.35 -1.39 7.68
C GLY A 118 15.58 -2.27 7.56
#